data_AF-A0AAV3S794-F1
#
_entry.id   AF-A0AAV3S794-F1
#
_cell.length_a   1.000
_cell.length_b   1.000
_cell.length_c   1.000
_cell.angle_alpha   90.00
_cell.angle_beta   90.00
_cell.angle_gamma   90.00
#
_symmetry.space_group_name_H-M   'P 1'
#
loop_
_entity.id
_entity.type
_entity.pdbx_description
1 polymer ?
#
loop_
_entity_poly.entity_id
_entity_poly.type
_entity_poly.pdbx_seq_one_letter_code
_entity_poly.pdbx_strand_id
1 'polypeptide(L)'
;MSMSGGSTDMTLAFELSALKRLAKPGTAFADARQWTEYVGVVSDEPTYVVTNFTRKRRIRQDFFSGPKSKRESLENVKNQFETNRHVFVGSGEEDAALADDTGWEYLAIEDAAEAAGWELGDPEEAASSAGEPERDDWP
;
A
#
# COMPACT_ATOMS: atom_id res chain seq x y z
N MET A 1 15.13 30.45 0.45
CA MET A 1 15.25 29.66 -0.78
C MET A 1 14.67 28.28 -0.49
N SER A 2 13.43 28.02 -0.92
CA SER A 2 12.79 26.71 -0.78
C SER A 2 13.05 25.92 -2.06
N MET A 3 13.81 24.84 -1.97
CA MET A 3 14.02 23.88 -3.05
C MET A 3 14.16 22.48 -2.44
N SER A 4 13.14 21.64 -2.61
CA SER A 4 13.20 20.17 -2.82
C SER A 4 11.74 19.70 -2.93
N GLY A 5 11.23 19.05 -3.98
CA GLY A 5 11.88 18.37 -5.09
C GLY A 5 11.33 16.94 -5.17
N GLY A 6 10.25 16.77 -5.92
CA GLY A 6 9.54 15.51 -6.16
C GLY A 6 8.05 15.85 -6.27
N SER A 7 7.38 15.52 -7.36
CA SER A 7 5.95 15.84 -7.50
C SER A 7 5.16 14.98 -6.50
N THR A 8 5.01 15.46 -5.27
CA THR A 8 4.11 14.92 -4.24
C THR A 8 2.68 15.29 -4.61
N ASP A 9 2.27 14.93 -5.82
CA ASP A 9 0.94 15.19 -6.33
C ASP A 9 0.38 13.89 -6.90
N MET A 10 0.51 12.85 -6.08
CA MET A 10 0.11 11.50 -6.42
C MET A 10 -0.52 10.83 -5.21
N THR A 11 -1.69 10.25 -5.44
CA THR A 11 -2.35 9.36 -4.48
C THR A 11 -2.10 7.91 -4.91
N LEU A 12 -1.54 7.10 -4.01
CA LEU A 12 -1.27 5.69 -4.23
C LEU A 12 -2.21 4.83 -3.39
N ALA A 13 -2.93 3.90 -4.01
CA ALA A 13 -3.74 2.92 -3.31
C ALA A 13 -3.15 1.52 -3.53
N PHE A 14 -2.86 0.80 -2.46
CA PHE A 14 -2.54 -0.63 -2.55
C PHE A 14 -3.81 -1.45 -2.36
N GLU A 15 -4.03 -2.45 -3.21
CA GLU A 15 -4.93 -3.54 -2.85
C GLU A 15 -4.28 -4.41 -1.76
N LEU A 16 -5.06 -4.88 -0.78
CA LEU A 16 -4.53 -5.64 0.36
C LEU A 16 -3.83 -6.94 -0.05
N SER A 17 -4.37 -7.71 -1.00
CA SER A 17 -3.75 -8.93 -1.53
C SER A 17 -2.44 -8.62 -2.28
N ALA A 18 -2.37 -7.51 -3.02
CA ALA A 18 -1.13 -7.03 -3.62
C ALA A 18 -0.09 -6.71 -2.53
N LEU A 19 -0.47 -5.93 -1.52
CA LEU A 19 0.41 -5.57 -0.42
C LEU A 19 0.91 -6.79 0.39
N LYS A 20 0.10 -7.85 0.47
CA LYS A 20 0.46 -9.13 1.10
C LYS A 20 1.51 -9.93 0.32
N ARG A 21 1.80 -9.58 -0.94
CA ARG A 21 2.85 -10.23 -1.76
C ARG A 21 4.25 -9.64 -1.55
N LEU A 22 4.37 -8.58 -0.75
CA LEU A 22 5.66 -8.01 -0.38
C LEU A 22 6.23 -8.75 0.83
N ALA A 23 7.51 -9.09 0.81
CA ALA A 23 8.21 -9.66 1.95
C ALA A 23 8.22 -8.68 3.14
N LYS A 24 8.34 -7.37 2.87
CA LYS A 24 8.37 -6.33 3.91
C LYS A 24 7.33 -5.23 3.62
N PRO A 25 6.02 -5.50 3.76
CA PRO A 25 4.97 -4.56 3.38
C PRO A 25 5.03 -3.24 4.15
N GLY A 26 5.40 -3.28 5.43
CA GLY A 26 5.56 -2.07 6.25
C GLY A 26 6.68 -1.16 5.74
N THR A 27 7.80 -1.74 5.31
CA THR A 27 8.94 -1.02 4.76
C THR A 27 8.62 -0.44 3.38
N ALA A 28 8.03 -1.24 2.49
CA ALA A 28 7.61 -0.79 1.16
C ALA A 28 6.57 0.35 1.24
N PHE A 29 5.60 0.24 2.15
CA PHE A 29 4.61 1.29 2.36
C PHE A 29 5.25 2.57 2.92
N ALA A 30 6.19 2.45 3.86
CA ALA A 30 6.91 3.58 4.41
C ALA A 30 7.84 4.26 3.38
N ASP A 31 8.39 3.50 2.44
CA ASP A 31 9.13 3.99 1.29
C ASP A 31 8.20 4.76 0.33
N ALA A 32 7.06 4.17 -0.04
CA ALA A 32 6.04 4.81 -0.88
C ALA A 32 5.63 6.20 -0.33
N ARG A 33 5.42 6.28 0.99
CA ARG A 33 5.09 7.54 1.69
C ARG A 33 6.10 8.68 1.50
N GLN A 34 7.33 8.41 1.07
CA GLN A 34 8.34 9.44 0.88
C GLN A 34 8.16 10.21 -0.43
N TRP A 35 7.44 9.64 -1.40
CA TRP A 35 7.26 10.22 -2.73
C TRP A 35 5.81 10.36 -3.18
N THR A 36 4.84 9.84 -2.42
CA THR A 36 3.40 10.07 -2.60
C THR A 36 2.90 11.20 -1.70
N GLU A 37 1.85 11.92 -2.13
CA GLU A 37 1.14 12.85 -1.24
C GLU A 37 0.26 12.09 -0.24
N TYR A 38 -0.48 11.09 -0.75
CA TYR A 38 -1.36 10.25 0.03
C TYR A 38 -1.17 8.79 -0.34
N VAL A 39 -1.15 7.91 0.65
CA VAL A 39 -1.13 6.47 0.42
C VAL A 39 -2.00 5.70 1.40
N GLY A 40 -2.69 4.69 0.90
CA GLY A 40 -3.64 3.91 1.67
C GLY A 40 -3.80 2.47 1.17
N VAL A 41 -4.59 1.70 1.91
CA VAL A 41 -4.95 0.32 1.55
C VAL A 41 -6.43 0.25 1.23
N VAL A 42 -6.76 -0.42 0.13
CA VAL A 42 -8.10 -0.69 -0.36
C VAL A 42 -8.32 -2.20 -0.42
N SER A 43 -9.50 -2.68 -0.04
CA SER A 43 -9.85 -4.11 -0.12
C SER A 43 -11.36 -4.30 0.03
N ASP A 44 -11.87 -5.41 -0.50
CA ASP A 44 -13.22 -5.93 -0.21
C ASP A 44 -13.23 -6.82 1.06
N GLU A 45 -12.05 -7.10 1.62
CA GLU A 45 -11.94 -7.81 2.89
C GLU A 45 -12.59 -7.03 4.04
N PRO A 46 -13.15 -7.71 5.06
CA PRO A 46 -13.69 -7.04 6.22
C PRO A 46 -12.68 -6.09 6.87
N THR A 47 -13.16 -4.94 7.38
CA THR A 47 -12.29 -3.89 7.93
C THR A 47 -11.33 -4.39 9.02
N TYR A 48 -11.74 -5.38 9.81
CA TYR A 48 -10.88 -5.97 10.84
C TYR A 48 -9.66 -6.72 10.25
N VAL A 49 -9.79 -7.31 9.05
CA VAL A 49 -8.69 -7.99 8.35
C VAL A 49 -7.65 -6.96 7.91
N VAL A 50 -8.09 -5.88 7.27
CA VAL A 50 -7.23 -4.77 6.82
C VAL A 50 -6.52 -4.11 8.02
N THR A 51 -7.28 -3.77 9.05
CA THR A 51 -6.72 -3.09 10.24
C THR A 51 -5.77 -3.99 11.03
N ASN A 52 -6.05 -5.29 11.16
CA ASN A 52 -5.13 -6.22 11.80
C ASN A 52 -3.83 -6.36 11.00
N PHE A 53 -3.91 -6.50 9.67
CA PHE A 53 -2.73 -6.61 8.81
C PHE A 53 -1.84 -5.38 8.93
N THR A 54 -2.43 -4.19 8.80
CA THR A 54 -1.71 -2.90 8.84
C THR A 54 -1.13 -2.61 10.21
N ARG A 55 -1.87 -2.85 11.30
CA ARG A 55 -1.38 -2.66 12.67
C ARG A 55 -0.19 -3.56 13.00
N LYS A 56 -0.25 -4.86 12.69
CA LYS A 56 0.85 -5.81 12.94
C LYS A 56 2.15 -5.38 12.25
N ARG A 57 2.03 -4.76 11.07
CA ARG A 57 3.16 -4.32 10.24
C ARG A 57 3.50 -2.83 10.37
N ARG A 58 2.90 -2.12 11.35
CA ARG A 58 3.09 -0.69 11.62
C ARG A 58 2.85 0.22 10.39
N ILE A 59 1.96 -0.20 9.49
CA ILE A 59 1.60 0.58 8.29
C ILE A 59 0.74 1.77 8.72
N ARG A 60 1.19 2.99 8.38
CA ARG A 60 0.49 4.24 8.66
C ARG A 60 -0.16 4.76 7.39
N GLN A 61 -1.44 4.48 7.25
CA GLN A 61 -2.24 4.88 6.09
C GLN A 61 -2.76 6.30 6.25
N ASP A 62 -2.86 7.02 5.14
CA ASP A 62 -3.50 8.34 5.09
C ASP A 62 -5.03 8.22 4.89
N PHE A 63 -5.47 7.12 4.27
CA PHE A 63 -6.90 6.78 4.10
C PHE A 63 -7.14 5.26 4.20
N PHE A 64 -8.41 4.87 4.37
CA PHE A 64 -8.84 3.48 4.54
C PHE A 64 -10.12 3.19 3.73
N SER A 65 -10.30 1.95 3.23
CA SER A 65 -11.51 1.53 2.48
C SER A 65 -12.80 1.40 3.30
N GLY A 66 -12.73 1.55 4.62
CA GLY A 66 -13.91 1.46 5.49
C GLY A 66 -14.65 0.11 5.31
N PRO A 67 -15.98 0.08 5.49
CA PRO A 67 -16.81 -1.09 5.19
C PRO A 67 -17.28 -1.12 3.72
N LYS A 68 -16.72 -0.26 2.86
CA LYS A 68 -17.15 -0.08 1.47
C LYS A 68 -16.45 -1.08 0.55
N SER A 69 -16.99 -1.25 -0.65
CA SER A 69 -16.29 -2.02 -1.70
C SER A 69 -15.00 -1.33 -2.15
N LYS A 70 -14.12 -2.08 -2.84
CA LYS A 70 -12.92 -1.50 -3.49
C LYS A 70 -13.30 -0.34 -4.42
N ARG A 71 -14.33 -0.53 -5.27
CA ARG A 71 -14.81 0.51 -6.20
C ARG A 71 -15.22 1.78 -5.49
N GLU A 72 -16.13 1.66 -4.53
CA GLU A 72 -16.60 2.82 -3.76
C GLU A 72 -15.44 3.51 -3.03
N SER A 73 -14.47 2.74 -2.53
CA SER A 73 -13.30 3.30 -1.85
C SER A 73 -12.44 4.12 -2.80
N LEU A 74 -12.10 3.59 -3.98
CA LEU A 74 -11.30 4.29 -5.00
C LEU A 74 -11.99 5.57 -5.49
N GLU A 75 -13.30 5.51 -5.76
CA GLU A 75 -14.09 6.68 -6.15
C GLU A 75 -14.11 7.75 -5.05
N ASN A 76 -14.34 7.35 -3.80
CA ASN A 76 -14.35 8.27 -2.66
C ASN A 76 -12.98 8.91 -2.42
N VAL A 77 -11.91 8.12 -2.49
CA VAL A 77 -10.52 8.61 -2.32
C VAL A 77 -10.18 9.59 -3.42
N LYS A 78 -10.49 9.27 -4.68
CA LYS A 78 -10.24 10.18 -5.81
C LYS A 78 -11.00 11.50 -5.69
N ASN A 79 -12.24 11.46 -5.20
CA ASN A 79 -13.03 12.67 -4.95
C ASN A 79 -12.55 13.48 -3.73
N GLN A 80 -11.96 12.85 -2.73
CA GLN A 80 -11.46 13.52 -1.52
C GLN A 80 -10.05 14.10 -1.72
N PHE A 81 -9.21 13.41 -2.48
CA PHE A 81 -7.82 13.77 -2.71
C PHE A 81 -7.64 14.13 -4.18
N GLU A 82 -7.78 15.43 -4.49
CA GLU A 82 -7.67 16.01 -5.83
C GLU A 82 -6.20 16.14 -6.28
N THR A 83 -5.45 15.05 -6.22
CA THR A 83 -4.10 14.99 -6.77
C THR A 83 -4.13 14.84 -8.30
N ASN A 84 -3.05 15.22 -8.97
CA ASN A 84 -2.95 15.12 -10.43
C ASN A 84 -2.82 13.68 -10.94
N ARG A 85 -2.37 12.74 -10.11
CA ARG A 85 -2.17 11.34 -10.48
C ARG A 85 -2.71 10.40 -9.40
N HIS A 86 -3.48 9.40 -9.81
CA HIS A 86 -4.00 8.35 -8.93
C HIS A 86 -3.52 7.00 -9.44
N VAL A 87 -2.74 6.27 -8.64
CA VAL A 87 -2.17 4.96 -9.00
C VAL A 87 -2.74 3.89 -8.06
N PHE A 88 -3.29 2.82 -8.64
CA PHE A 88 -3.80 1.66 -7.93
C PHE A 88 -2.88 0.46 -8.18
N VAL A 89 -2.25 -0.02 -7.12
CA VAL A 89 -1.36 -1.19 -7.15
C VAL A 89 -2.17 -2.44 -6.80
N GLY A 90 -2.34 -3.33 -7.77
CA GLY A 90 -3.12 -4.57 -7.63
C GLY A 90 -2.32 -5.82 -7.95
N SER A 91 -3.00 -6.98 -7.97
CA SER A 91 -2.35 -8.27 -8.21
C SER A 91 -2.95 -9.11 -9.33
N GLY A 92 -4.03 -8.65 -9.96
CA GLY A 92 -4.65 -9.35 -11.08
C GLY A 92 -5.50 -8.48 -11.99
N GLU A 93 -6.06 -9.11 -13.02
CA GLU A 93 -6.84 -8.45 -14.08
C GLU A 93 -8.11 -7.77 -13.56
N GLU A 94 -8.74 -8.31 -12.50
CA GLU A 94 -9.91 -7.68 -11.87
C GLU A 94 -9.57 -6.31 -11.28
N ASP A 95 -8.38 -6.18 -10.68
CA ASP A 95 -7.90 -4.91 -10.16
C ASP A 95 -7.56 -3.93 -11.29
N ALA A 96 -7.04 -4.44 -12.42
CA ALA A 96 -6.76 -3.63 -13.60
C ALA A 96 -8.04 -3.06 -14.22
N ALA A 97 -9.06 -3.91 -14.39
CA ALA A 97 -10.38 -3.48 -14.86
C ALA A 97 -11.02 -2.47 -13.90
N LEU A 98 -10.89 -2.69 -12.59
CA LEU A 98 -11.39 -1.77 -11.58
C LEU A 98 -10.69 -0.40 -11.62
N ALA A 99 -9.37 -0.39 -11.84
CA ALA A 99 -8.62 0.84 -11.99
C ALA A 99 -9.13 1.65 -13.18
N ASP A 100 -9.30 1.01 -14.35
CA ASP A 100 -9.84 1.65 -15.56
C ASP A 100 -11.25 2.22 -15.33
N ASP A 101 -12.15 1.41 -14.76
CA ASP A 101 -13.53 1.81 -14.42
C ASP A 101 -13.58 3.05 -13.51
N THR A 102 -12.62 3.20 -12.61
CA THR A 102 -12.56 4.29 -11.63
C THR A 102 -11.63 5.43 -12.07
N GLY A 103 -10.99 5.28 -13.24
CA GLY A 103 -10.01 6.21 -13.80
C GLY A 103 -8.75 6.36 -12.94
N TRP A 104 -8.29 5.27 -12.34
CA TRP A 104 -6.99 5.13 -11.69
C TRP A 104 -6.00 4.48 -12.66
N GLU A 105 -4.74 4.88 -12.61
CA GLU A 105 -3.67 4.17 -13.31
C GLU A 105 -3.39 2.85 -12.60
N TYR A 106 -3.45 1.74 -13.33
CA TYR A 106 -3.12 0.43 -12.79
C TYR A 106 -1.62 0.18 -12.83
N LEU A 107 -1.08 -0.39 -11.76
CA LEU A 107 0.29 -0.93 -11.71
C LEU A 107 0.26 -2.31 -11.04
N ALA A 108 0.83 -3.32 -11.68
CA ALA A 108 0.97 -4.63 -11.05
C ALA A 108 1.97 -4.54 -9.88
N ILE A 109 1.73 -5.28 -8.81
CA ILE A 109 2.64 -5.28 -7.65
C ILE A 109 4.06 -5.72 -8.01
N GLU A 110 4.21 -6.63 -8.97
CA GLU A 110 5.49 -7.07 -9.48
C GLU A 110 6.27 -5.91 -10.11
N ASP A 111 5.62 -5.13 -10.97
CA ASP A 111 6.23 -3.96 -11.64
C ASP A 111 6.52 -2.85 -10.63
N ALA A 112 5.61 -2.62 -9.67
CA ALA A 112 5.81 -1.65 -8.60
C ALA A 112 7.01 -2.02 -7.73
N ALA A 113 7.13 -3.31 -7.38
CA ALA A 113 8.22 -3.83 -6.58
C ALA A 113 9.55 -3.73 -7.32
N GLU A 114 9.60 -4.09 -8.61
CA GLU A 114 10.80 -3.92 -9.43
C GLU A 114 11.22 -2.45 -9.50
N ALA A 115 10.29 -1.54 -9.81
CA ALA A 115 10.57 -0.12 -9.96
C ALA A 115 11.06 0.55 -8.66
N ALA A 116 10.52 0.13 -7.52
CA ALA A 116 10.84 0.71 -6.21
C ALA A 116 11.90 -0.09 -5.43
N GLY A 117 12.37 -1.22 -5.95
CA GLY A 117 13.32 -2.11 -5.27
C GLY A 117 12.71 -2.81 -4.04
N TRP A 118 11.40 -3.06 -4.05
CA TRP A 118 10.74 -3.83 -3.00
C TRP A 118 10.90 -5.33 -3.23
N GLU A 119 11.04 -6.07 -2.15
CA GLU A 119 11.20 -7.53 -2.18
C GLU A 119 9.82 -8.20 -2.17
N LEU A 120 9.54 -9.02 -3.18
CA LEU A 120 8.37 -9.92 -3.20
C LEU A 120 8.63 -11.13 -2.29
N GLY A 121 7.58 -11.62 -1.61
CA GLY A 121 7.66 -12.79 -0.74
C GLY A 121 6.53 -12.86 0.27
N ASP A 122 6.56 -13.85 1.17
CA ASP A 122 5.60 -13.96 2.26
C ASP A 122 6.05 -13.06 3.45
N PRO A 123 5.21 -12.11 3.90
CA PRO A 123 5.54 -11.25 5.03
C PRO A 123 5.78 -12.00 6.35
N GLU A 124 5.14 -13.15 6.56
CA GLU A 124 5.30 -13.93 7.80
C GLU A 124 6.64 -14.70 7.80
N GLU A 125 7.08 -15.20 6.64
CA GLU A 125 8.41 -15.81 6.49
C GLU A 125 9.55 -14.78 6.66
N ALA A 126 9.36 -13.58 6.11
CA ALA A 126 10.30 -12.48 6.26
C ALA A 126 10.42 -12.00 7.72
N ALA A 127 9.31 -11.96 8.46
CA ALA A 127 9.33 -11.60 9.88
C ALA A 127 10.07 -12.64 10.74
N SER A 128 9.95 -13.92 10.39
CA SER A 128 10.59 -15.03 11.10
C SER A 128 12.11 -15.11 10.84
N SER A 129 12.54 -14.74 9.63
CA SER A 129 13.96 -14.74 9.24
C SER A 129 14.74 -13.49 9.67
N ALA A 130 14.04 -12.40 10.02
CA ALA A 130 14.66 -11.16 10.48
C ALA A 130 15.27 -11.24 11.90
N GLY A 131 15.15 -12.40 12.58
CA GLY A 131 15.72 -12.64 13.90
C GLY A 131 15.02 -11.80 14.96
N GLU A 132 14.27 -12.45 15.85
CA GLU A 132 14.04 -11.86 17.16
C GLU A 132 15.42 -11.57 17.77
N PRO A 133 15.75 -10.34 18.19
CA PRO A 133 16.94 -10.17 19.01
C PRO A 133 16.71 -11.05 20.23
N GLU A 134 17.52 -12.11 20.37
CA GLU A 134 17.70 -12.84 21.62
C GLU A 134 17.87 -11.76 22.69
N ARG A 135 16.82 -11.55 23.50
CA ARG A 135 16.89 -10.68 24.67
C ARG A 135 17.68 -11.45 25.71
N ASP A 136 18.99 -11.50 25.51
CA ASP A 136 19.93 -12.27 26.31
C ASP A 136 20.44 -11.50 27.54
N ASP A 137 19.70 -10.48 27.99
CA ASP A 137 20.04 -9.69 29.16
C ASP A 137 18.76 -9.16 29.83
N TRP A 138 18.14 -9.99 30.66
CA TRP A 138 17.27 -9.52 31.73
C TRP A 138 17.91 -9.91 33.07
N PRO A 139 18.43 -8.94 33.86
CA PRO A 139 19.01 -9.21 35.17
C PRO A 139 17.97 -9.57 36.25
#